data_AF-A0A2T9JFP0-F1
#
_entry.id   AF-A0A2T9JFP0-F1
#
_cell.length_a   1.000
_cell.length_b   1.000
_cell.length_c   1.000
_cell.angle_alpha   90.00
_cell.angle_beta   90.00
_cell.angle_gamma   90.00
#
_symmetry.space_group_name_H-M   'P 1'
#
loop_
_entity.id
_entity.type
_entity.pdbx_description
1 polymer ?
#
loop_
_entity_poly.entity_id
_entity_poly.type
_entity_poly.pdbx_seq_one_letter_code
_entity_poly.pdbx_strand_id
1 'polypeptide(L)'
;MVTFAASFGAALVLGFVAAIVAELGKLKPELTVYAFIAIALSVVAVMALMLWLTARWWRVADEAAREAHKWSWYWGGSTGLALGGVPFILLYTMPETVDAMLPADLTTAQAVVLGMGLLGGLQLAGYGLFWAGWWLARR
;
A
#
# COMPACT_ATOMS: atom_id res chain seq x y z
N MET A 1 10.47 -18.25 -6.17
CA MET A 1 9.53 -18.40 -5.03
C MET A 1 10.16 -18.01 -3.69
N VAL A 2 11.38 -18.46 -3.35
CA VAL A 2 12.06 -18.13 -2.07
C VAL A 2 12.20 -16.61 -1.83
N THR A 3 12.45 -15.83 -2.87
CA THR A 3 12.61 -14.37 -2.78
C THR A 3 11.31 -13.64 -2.46
N PHE A 4 10.17 -14.04 -3.04
CA PHE A 4 8.88 -13.38 -2.77
C PHE A 4 8.44 -13.61 -1.31
N ALA A 5 8.44 -14.86 -0.86
CA ALA A 5 8.05 -15.20 0.52
C ALA A 5 8.97 -14.54 1.56
N ALA A 6 10.29 -14.51 1.32
CA ALA A 6 11.24 -13.83 2.20
C ALA A 6 11.01 -12.31 2.22
N SER A 7 10.71 -11.70 1.08
CA SER A 7 10.48 -10.25 0.97
C SER A 7 9.18 -9.81 1.63
N PHE A 8 8.11 -10.56 1.35
CA PHE A 8 6.80 -10.34 1.94
C PHE A 8 6.84 -10.61 3.45
N GLY A 9 7.51 -11.68 3.86
CA GLY A 9 7.75 -12.00 5.27
C GLY A 9 8.55 -10.90 5.99
N ALA A 10 9.61 -10.36 5.37
CA ALA A 10 10.38 -9.26 5.94
C ALA A 10 9.53 -7.99 6.09
N ALA A 11 8.71 -7.65 5.09
CA ALA A 11 7.79 -6.51 5.17
C ALA A 11 6.76 -6.68 6.30
N LEU A 12 6.19 -7.87 6.45
CA LEU A 12 5.25 -8.19 7.54
C LEU A 12 5.90 -8.11 8.91
N VAL A 13 7.10 -8.68 9.07
CA VAL A 13 7.86 -8.61 10.33
C VAL A 13 8.18 -7.17 10.69
N LEU A 14 8.66 -6.37 9.74
CA LEU A 14 8.95 -4.95 9.99
C LEU A 14 7.70 -4.14 10.33
N GLY A 15 6.56 -4.42 9.67
CA GLY A 15 5.28 -3.81 10.02
C GLY A 15 4.80 -4.21 11.42
N PHE A 16 4.93 -5.49 11.79
CA PHE A 16 4.56 -5.98 13.11
C PHE A 16 5.44 -5.40 14.22
N VAL A 17 6.75 -5.31 13.99
CA VAL A 17 7.68 -4.64 14.92
C VAL A 17 7.32 -3.16 15.08
N ALA A 18 7.03 -2.45 13.98
CA ALA A 18 6.59 -1.07 14.05
C ALA A 18 5.29 -0.90 14.85
N ALA A 19 4.35 -1.84 14.73
CA ALA A 19 3.12 -1.86 15.53
C ALA A 19 3.39 -2.07 17.03
N ILE A 20 4.26 -3.01 17.40
CA ILE A 20 4.66 -3.22 18.80
C ILE A 20 5.32 -1.96 19.36
N VAL A 21 6.24 -1.36 18.61
CA VAL A 21 6.92 -0.12 19.01
C VAL A 21 5.93 1.02 19.21
N ALA A 22 4.92 1.13 18.34
CA ALA A 22 3.85 2.11 18.48
C ALA A 22 3.05 1.91 19.77
N GLU A 23 2.66 0.67 20.09
CA GLU A 23 1.92 0.37 21.33
C GLU A 23 2.75 0.64 22.58
N LEU A 24 4.05 0.30 22.59
CA LEU A 24 4.95 0.63 23.69
C LEU A 24 5.08 2.15 23.90
N GLY A 25 5.12 2.92 22.80
CA GLY A 25 5.17 4.38 22.85
C GLY A 25 3.89 5.04 23.36
N LYS A 26 2.73 4.36 23.28
CA LYS A 26 1.48 4.81 23.89
C LYS A 26 1.45 4.54 25.40
N LEU A 27 2.03 3.42 25.83
CA LEU A 27 2.09 3.05 27.25
C LEU A 27 3.09 3.89 28.05
N LYS A 28 4.13 4.41 27.39
CA LYS A 28 5.21 5.17 28.00
C LYS A 28 5.44 6.50 27.26
N PRO A 29 4.84 7.61 27.72
CA PRO A 29 4.95 8.92 27.07
C PRO A 29 6.40 9.40 26.87
N GLU A 30 7.31 9.03 27.77
CA GLU A 30 8.73 9.35 27.67
C GLU A 30 9.43 8.65 26.48
N LEU A 31 8.82 7.58 25.94
CA LEU A 31 9.34 6.84 24.79
C LEU A 31 8.71 7.26 23.45
N THR A 32 7.70 8.14 23.44
CA THR A 32 6.92 8.45 22.25
C THR A 32 7.78 8.98 21.10
N VAL A 33 8.76 9.87 21.37
CA VAL A 33 9.66 10.39 20.33
C VAL A 33 10.54 9.30 19.74
N TYR A 34 11.06 8.40 20.57
CA TYR A 34 11.88 7.28 20.11
C TYR A 34 11.05 6.27 19.30
N ALA A 35 9.81 6.00 19.74
CA ALA A 35 8.87 5.14 19.01
C ALA A 35 8.54 5.72 17.63
N PHE A 36 8.28 7.03 17.54
CA PHE A 36 8.06 7.72 16.27
C PHE A 36 9.26 7.57 15.31
N ILE A 37 10.47 7.86 15.80
CA ILE A 37 11.70 7.74 15.00
C ILE A 37 11.90 6.29 14.54
N ALA A 38 11.72 5.31 15.43
CA ALA A 38 11.88 3.90 15.11
C ALA A 38 10.87 3.43 14.04
N ILE A 39 9.61 3.88 14.11
CA ILE A 39 8.60 3.59 13.09
C ILE A 39 9.00 4.23 11.75
N ALA A 40 9.38 5.52 11.75
CA ALA A 40 9.78 6.22 10.53
C ALA A 40 10.97 5.54 9.84
N LEU A 41 12.01 5.18 10.60
CA LEU A 41 13.17 4.44 10.08
C LEU A 41 12.78 3.05 9.56
N SER A 42 11.87 2.36 10.23
CA SER A 42 11.39 1.05 9.79
C SER A 42 10.65 1.15 8.45
N VAL A 43 9.81 2.17 8.27
CA VAL A 43 9.12 2.44 7.00
C VAL A 43 10.14 2.72 5.89
N VAL A 44 11.12 3.59 6.13
CA VAL A 44 12.18 3.89 5.16
C VAL A 44 12.97 2.63 4.80
N ALA A 45 13.31 1.79 5.78
CA ALA A 45 14.02 0.54 5.55
C ALA A 45 13.20 -0.45 4.71
N VAL A 46 11.90 -0.59 4.97
CA VAL A 46 10.99 -1.41 4.14
C VAL A 46 10.96 -0.88 2.71
N MET A 47 10.81 0.44 2.51
CA MET A 47 10.79 1.04 1.18
C MET A 47 12.09 0.79 0.41
N ALA A 48 13.24 1.00 1.06
CA ALA A 48 14.55 0.74 0.46
C ALA A 48 14.73 -0.74 0.10
N LEU A 49 14.30 -1.66 0.97
CA LEU A 49 14.32 -3.09 0.72
C LEU A 49 13.45 -3.46 -0.50
N MET A 50 12.22 -2.95 -0.57
CA MET A 50 11.31 -3.22 -1.70
C MET A 50 11.86 -2.69 -3.03
N LEU A 51 12.46 -1.49 -3.04
CA LEU A 51 13.11 -0.95 -4.22
C LEU A 51 14.28 -1.83 -4.67
N TRP A 52 15.15 -2.23 -3.74
CA TRP A 52 16.29 -3.10 -4.03
C TRP A 52 15.85 -4.46 -4.59
N LEU A 53 14.81 -5.07 -4.00
CA LEU A 53 14.25 -6.34 -4.47
C LEU A 53 13.64 -6.21 -5.86
N THR A 54 12.90 -5.13 -6.11
CA THR A 54 12.31 -4.85 -7.43
C THR A 54 13.39 -4.69 -8.48
N ALA A 55 14.45 -3.93 -8.18
CA ALA A 55 15.59 -3.77 -9.08
C ALA A 55 16.31 -5.10 -9.38
N ARG A 56 16.44 -5.97 -8.37
CA ARG A 56 17.02 -7.30 -8.53
C ARG A 56 16.14 -8.21 -9.38
N TRP A 57 14.83 -8.23 -9.13
CA TRP A 57 13.86 -8.99 -9.92
C TRP A 57 13.87 -8.53 -11.38
N TRP A 58 13.90 -7.22 -11.62
CA TRP A 58 13.90 -6.65 -12.97
C TRP A 58 15.04 -7.18 -13.83
N ARG A 59 16.24 -7.37 -13.26
CA ARG A 59 17.42 -7.87 -13.98
C ARG A 59 17.26 -9.30 -14.50
N VAL A 60 16.47 -10.13 -13.82
CA VAL A 60 16.27 -11.55 -14.15
C VAL A 60 14.93 -11.84 -14.81
N ALA A 61 13.99 -10.90 -14.75
CA ALA A 61 12.69 -11.02 -15.41
C ALA A 61 12.86 -11.05 -16.94
N ASP A 62 12.15 -11.96 -17.59
CA ASP A 62 12.03 -11.99 -19.04
C ASP A 62 11.22 -10.78 -19.58
N GLU A 63 11.26 -10.60 -20.88
CA GLU A 63 10.60 -9.45 -21.51
C GLU A 63 9.07 -9.53 -21.41
N ALA A 64 8.50 -10.74 -21.46
CA ALA A 64 7.05 -10.92 -21.35
C ALA A 64 6.53 -10.50 -19.96
N ALA A 65 7.26 -10.85 -18.89
CA ALA A 65 6.95 -10.48 -17.53
C ALA A 65 7.14 -8.96 -17.28
N ARG A 66 8.14 -8.33 -17.90
CA ARG A 66 8.33 -6.88 -17.84
C ARG A 66 7.23 -6.13 -18.56
N GLU A 67 6.83 -6.59 -19.74
CA GLU A 67 5.69 -6.01 -20.48
C GLU A 67 4.39 -6.19 -19.71
N ALA A 68 4.14 -7.38 -19.15
CA ALA A 68 3.00 -7.61 -18.27
C ALA A 68 2.99 -6.63 -17.08
N HIS A 69 4.13 -6.38 -16.44
CA HIS A 69 4.25 -5.44 -15.33
C HIS A 69 3.94 -4.00 -15.74
N LYS A 70 4.60 -3.52 -16.79
CA LYS A 70 4.39 -2.15 -17.32
C LYS A 70 2.93 -1.94 -17.72
N TRP A 71 2.36 -2.88 -18.46
CA TRP A 71 0.99 -2.81 -18.94
C TRP A 71 -0.02 -2.81 -17.79
N SER A 72 0.17 -3.70 -16.82
CA SER A 72 -0.72 -3.82 -15.66
C SER A 72 -0.60 -2.61 -14.73
N TRP A 73 0.60 -2.05 -14.58
CA TRP A 73 0.82 -0.84 -13.81
C TRP A 73 0.17 0.38 -14.46
N TYR A 74 0.44 0.58 -15.75
CA TYR A 74 -0.06 1.75 -16.48
C TYR A 74 -1.58 1.72 -16.58
N TRP A 75 -2.17 0.64 -17.06
CA TRP A 75 -3.63 0.57 -17.24
C TRP A 75 -4.33 0.20 -15.94
N GLY A 76 -4.04 -0.97 -15.37
CA GLY A 76 -4.73 -1.45 -14.18
C GLY A 76 -4.48 -0.57 -12.96
N GLY A 77 -3.22 -0.33 -12.62
CA GLY A 77 -2.82 0.45 -11.45
C GLY A 77 -3.34 1.89 -11.50
N SER A 78 -3.10 2.60 -12.62
CA SER A 78 -3.55 3.99 -12.75
C SER A 78 -5.08 4.12 -12.80
N THR A 79 -5.79 3.20 -13.46
CA THR A 79 -7.27 3.20 -13.43
C THR A 79 -7.78 2.92 -12.01
N GLY A 80 -7.16 1.99 -11.28
CA GLY A 80 -7.47 1.73 -9.87
C GLY A 80 -7.28 2.97 -8.99
N LEU A 81 -6.16 3.71 -9.18
CA LEU A 81 -5.93 4.98 -8.49
C LEU A 81 -6.96 6.05 -8.86
N ALA A 82 -7.32 6.17 -10.15
CA ALA A 82 -8.33 7.12 -10.60
C ALA A 82 -9.70 6.84 -9.94
N LEU A 83 -10.09 5.57 -9.84
CA LEU A 83 -11.29 5.17 -9.09
C LEU A 83 -11.17 5.49 -7.60
N GLY A 84 -10.00 5.27 -7.02
CA GLY A 84 -9.73 5.64 -5.62
C GLY A 84 -9.77 7.15 -5.36
N GLY A 85 -9.65 7.98 -6.40
CA GLY A 85 -9.84 9.44 -6.33
C GLY A 85 -11.31 9.86 -6.20
N VAL A 86 -12.27 9.02 -6.59
CA VAL A 86 -13.71 9.35 -6.54
C VAL A 86 -14.18 9.70 -5.13
N PRO A 87 -13.89 8.91 -4.08
CA PRO A 87 -14.20 9.29 -2.69
C PRO A 87 -13.65 10.66 -2.27
N PHE A 88 -12.45 11.04 -2.72
CA PHE A 88 -11.87 12.35 -2.38
C PHE A 88 -12.61 13.50 -3.06
N ILE A 89 -13.01 13.31 -4.32
CA ILE A 89 -13.84 14.29 -5.04
C ILE A 89 -15.20 14.41 -4.36
N LEU A 90 -15.80 13.31 -3.92
CA LEU A 90 -17.08 13.32 -3.21
C LEU A 90 -16.97 13.95 -1.82
N LEU A 91 -15.88 13.71 -1.08
CA LEU A 91 -15.61 14.39 0.20
C LEU A 91 -15.55 15.92 0.02
N TYR A 92 -15.02 16.38 -1.11
CA TYR A 92 -14.95 17.82 -1.40
C TYR A 92 -16.27 18.39 -1.93
N THR A 93 -16.96 17.68 -2.81
CA THR A 93 -18.15 18.19 -3.51
C THR A 93 -19.47 17.92 -2.79
N MET A 94 -19.51 16.90 -1.93
CA MET A 94 -20.69 16.42 -1.20
C MET A 94 -20.34 15.98 0.24
N PRO A 95 -19.71 16.85 1.05
CA PRO A 95 -19.19 16.48 2.36
C PRO A 95 -20.25 15.88 3.29
N GLU A 96 -21.42 16.52 3.42
CA GLU A 96 -22.49 16.03 4.30
C GLU A 96 -23.00 14.63 3.92
N THR A 97 -23.06 14.34 2.62
CA THR A 97 -23.47 13.03 2.11
C THR A 97 -22.45 11.96 2.45
N VAL A 98 -21.15 12.26 2.29
CA VAL A 98 -20.08 11.30 2.60
C VAL A 98 -19.96 11.11 4.10
N ASP A 99 -20.05 12.17 4.90
CA ASP A 99 -20.02 12.11 6.36
C ASP A 99 -21.16 11.23 6.90
N ALA A 100 -22.35 11.29 6.30
CA ALA A 100 -23.47 10.41 6.66
C ALA A 100 -23.25 8.92 6.32
N MET A 101 -22.32 8.61 5.42
CA MET A 101 -21.95 7.23 5.07
C MET A 101 -20.81 6.67 5.92
N LEU A 102 -20.09 7.52 6.64
CA LEU A 102 -18.99 7.11 7.51
C LEU A 102 -19.49 6.65 8.89
N PRO A 103 -18.76 5.75 9.57
CA PRO A 103 -19.05 5.44 10.97
C PRO A 103 -19.00 6.69 11.84
N ALA A 104 -20.00 6.88 12.70
CA ALA A 104 -20.16 8.09 13.51
C ALA A 104 -19.01 8.36 14.50
N ASP A 105 -18.25 7.33 14.86
CA ASP A 105 -17.12 7.35 15.80
C ASP A 105 -15.75 7.33 15.10
N LEU A 106 -15.71 7.51 13.77
CA LEU A 106 -14.47 7.52 13.01
C LEU A 106 -13.64 8.77 13.32
N THR A 107 -12.47 8.58 13.93
CA THR A 107 -11.51 9.67 14.13
C THR A 107 -10.89 10.11 12.81
N THR A 108 -10.38 11.35 12.74
CA THR A 108 -9.65 11.86 11.57
C THR A 108 -8.47 10.96 11.18
N ALA A 109 -7.74 10.43 12.16
CA ALA A 109 -6.63 9.51 11.89
C ALA A 109 -7.10 8.20 11.24
N GLN A 110 -8.21 7.63 11.72
CA GLN A 110 -8.80 6.43 11.13
C GLN A 110 -9.33 6.70 9.71
N ALA A 111 -9.94 7.87 9.48
CA ALA A 111 -10.41 8.28 8.16
C ALA A 111 -9.25 8.41 7.15
N VAL A 112 -8.12 9.00 7.56
CA VAL A 112 -6.91 9.09 6.73
C VAL A 112 -6.38 7.69 6.38
N VAL A 113 -6.26 6.81 7.38
CA VAL A 113 -5.79 5.44 7.16
C VAL A 113 -6.73 4.66 6.23
N LEU A 114 -8.05 4.82 6.39
CA LEU A 114 -9.06 4.24 5.51
C LEU A 114 -8.87 4.73 4.06
N GLY A 115 -8.71 6.05 3.87
CA GLY A 115 -8.47 6.63 2.55
C GLY A 115 -7.19 6.11 1.89
N MET A 116 -6.09 6.03 2.64
CA MET A 116 -4.83 5.45 2.16
C MET A 116 -4.99 3.97 1.76
N GLY A 117 -5.73 3.20 2.58
CA GLY A 117 -6.05 1.80 2.31
C GLY A 117 -6.90 1.62 1.05
N LEU A 118 -7.89 2.48 0.84
CA LEU A 118 -8.73 2.47 -0.36
C LEU A 118 -7.93 2.79 -1.63
N LEU A 119 -7.08 3.81 -1.60
CA LEU A 119 -6.22 4.16 -2.74
C LEU A 119 -5.29 3.01 -3.12
N GLY A 120 -4.53 2.49 -2.14
CA GLY A 120 -3.62 1.37 -2.37
C GLY A 120 -4.36 0.10 -2.78
N GLY A 121 -5.50 -0.19 -2.14
CA GLY A 121 -6.32 -1.36 -2.43
C GLY A 121 -6.88 -1.36 -3.85
N LEU A 122 -7.45 -0.24 -4.29
CA LEU A 122 -7.98 -0.11 -5.65
C LEU A 122 -6.87 -0.14 -6.70
N GLN A 123 -5.72 0.49 -6.43
CA GLN A 123 -4.55 0.38 -7.30
C GLN A 123 -4.09 -1.07 -7.47
N LEU A 124 -3.95 -1.81 -6.36
CA LEU A 124 -3.52 -3.21 -6.39
C LEU A 124 -4.56 -4.12 -7.04
N ALA A 125 -5.85 -3.88 -6.80
CA ALA A 125 -6.94 -4.62 -7.45
C ALA A 125 -6.93 -4.38 -8.96
N GLY A 126 -6.85 -3.12 -9.41
CA GLY A 126 -6.76 -2.77 -10.81
C GLY A 126 -5.52 -3.38 -11.48
N TYR A 127 -4.35 -3.26 -10.85
CA TYR A 127 -3.12 -3.91 -11.30
C TYR A 127 -3.30 -5.43 -11.43
N GLY A 128 -3.87 -6.09 -10.42
CA GLY A 128 -4.07 -7.54 -10.39
C GLY A 128 -5.01 -8.05 -11.47
N LEU A 129 -6.11 -7.33 -11.73
CA LEU A 129 -7.08 -7.66 -12.78
C LEU A 129 -6.43 -7.58 -14.17
N PHE A 130 -5.70 -6.50 -14.44
CA PHE A 130 -4.99 -6.36 -15.71
C PHE A 130 -3.89 -7.41 -15.83
N TRP A 131 -3.10 -7.62 -14.78
CA TRP A 131 -2.08 -8.66 -14.78
C TRP A 131 -2.66 -10.04 -15.13
N ALA A 132 -3.74 -10.45 -14.46
CA ALA A 132 -4.41 -11.71 -14.76
C ALA A 132 -4.94 -11.75 -16.20
N GLY A 133 -5.56 -10.67 -16.67
CA GLY A 133 -6.06 -10.53 -18.03
C GLY A 133 -4.97 -10.65 -19.10
N TRP A 134 -3.78 -10.07 -18.85
CA TRP A 134 -2.64 -10.14 -19.77
C TRP A 134 -2.24 -11.58 -20.08
N TRP A 135 -2.14 -12.41 -19.03
CA TRP A 135 -1.78 -13.82 -19.15
C TRP A 135 -2.92 -14.65 -19.71
N LEU A 136 -4.18 -14.39 -19.32
CA LEU A 136 -5.36 -15.09 -19.85
C LEU A 136 -5.52 -14.89 -21.36
N ALA A 137 -5.25 -13.69 -21.87
CA ALA A 137 -5.35 -13.38 -23.30
C ALA A 137 -4.21 -13.98 -24.17
N ARG A 138 -3.14 -14.48 -23.53
CA ARG A 138 -1.93 -14.99 -24.20
C ARG A 138 -1.63 -16.44 -23.81
N ARG A 139 -2.66 -17.17 -23.39
CA ARG A 139 -2.60 -18.62 -23.19
C ARG A 139 -2.69 -19.35 -24.52
#